data_AF-A0A8T4NI00-F1
#
_entry.id   AF-A0A8T4NI00-F1
#
_cell.length_a   1.000
_cell.length_b   1.000
_cell.length_c   1.000
_cell.angle_alpha   90.00
_cell.angle_beta   90.00
_cell.angle_gamma   90.00
#
_symmetry.space_group_name_H-M   'P 1'
#
loop_
_entity.id
_entity.type
_entity.pdbx_description
1 polymer ?
#
loop_
_entity_poly.entity_id
_entity_poly.type
_entity_poly.pdbx_seq_one_letter_code
_entity_poly.pdbx_strand_id
1 'polypeptide(L)'
;MKRKVIKPKTRFSDLVEFYKEVKAMENLAFARLMAGIFDEDKALFFLKQKKREIENKYSKMLYEEDKYIFPSLGKMRKFLEKNGFVTGRINESVKHESAHYREALSNGFNIRGFLCWLAIDNGKKDYICSTQIAAYKMPAYDAYKKASNAPKNLSIIDRMAV
;
A
#
# COMPACT_ATOMS: atom_id res chain seq x y z
N MET A 1 5.75 5.93 -32.75
CA MET A 1 6.17 6.49 -31.45
C MET A 1 7.17 5.54 -30.78
N LYS A 2 8.43 5.95 -30.60
CA LYS A 2 9.40 5.20 -29.78
C LYS A 2 8.90 5.19 -28.33
N ARG A 3 8.83 4.01 -27.70
CA ARG A 3 8.29 3.85 -26.34
C ARG A 3 9.22 4.53 -25.33
N LYS A 4 8.70 5.44 -24.50
CA LYS A 4 9.43 6.00 -23.36
C LYS A 4 9.56 4.91 -22.31
N VAL A 5 10.76 4.38 -22.10
CA VAL A 5 11.02 3.33 -21.10
C VAL A 5 10.85 3.95 -19.71
N ILE A 6 9.92 3.42 -18.90
CA ILE A 6 9.77 3.84 -17.51
C ILE A 6 11.00 3.41 -16.73
N LYS A 7 11.63 4.37 -16.05
CA LYS A 7 12.79 4.19 -15.17
C LYS A 7 12.44 4.80 -13.80
N PRO A 8 12.03 3.98 -12.82
CA PRO A 8 11.71 4.50 -11.50
C PRO A 8 12.93 5.10 -10.83
N LYS A 9 12.69 6.12 -10.00
CA LYS A 9 13.72 6.85 -9.26
C LYS A 9 13.69 6.52 -7.76
N THR A 10 12.50 6.21 -7.26
CA THR A 10 12.26 5.83 -5.87
C THR A 10 13.00 4.54 -5.54
N ARG A 11 13.83 4.52 -4.49
CA ARG A 11 14.50 3.28 -4.07
C ARG A 11 13.51 2.37 -3.35
N PHE A 12 13.63 1.07 -3.58
CA PHE A 12 12.77 0.08 -2.94
C PHE A 12 12.90 0.14 -1.40
N SER A 13 14.11 0.37 -0.88
CA SER A 13 14.35 0.57 0.56
C SER A 13 13.55 1.74 1.14
N ASP A 14 13.50 2.87 0.44
CA ASP A 14 12.84 4.08 0.91
C ASP A 14 11.32 3.88 0.95
N LEU A 15 10.76 3.17 -0.04
CA LEU A 15 9.36 2.76 -0.03
C LEU A 15 9.05 1.83 1.13
N VAL A 16 9.91 0.84 1.39
CA VAL A 16 9.73 -0.09 2.52
C VAL A 16 9.72 0.66 3.84
N GLU A 17 10.66 1.57 4.06
CA GLU A 17 10.69 2.39 5.29
C GLU A 17 9.45 3.28 5.43
N PHE A 18 9.02 3.93 4.35
CA PHE A 18 7.80 4.72 4.31
C PHE A 18 6.58 3.90 4.73
N TYR A 19 6.36 2.73 4.13
CA TYR A 19 5.22 1.87 4.44
C TYR A 19 5.27 1.32 5.87
N LYS A 20 6.47 0.98 6.37
CA LYS A 20 6.66 0.57 7.77
C LYS A 20 6.21 1.65 8.76
N GLU A 21 6.61 2.89 8.53
CA GLU A 21 6.26 4.00 9.43
C GLU A 21 4.76 4.33 9.36
N VAL A 22 4.17 4.32 8.15
CA VAL A 22 2.71 4.48 7.99
C VAL A 22 1.96 3.39 8.76
N LYS A 23 2.38 2.13 8.62
CA LYS A 23 1.72 1.00 9.29
C LYS A 23 1.89 1.05 10.81
N ALA A 24 3.06 1.46 11.31
CA ALA A 24 3.29 1.65 12.73
C ALA A 24 2.32 2.70 13.33
N MET A 25 2.09 3.80 12.61
CA MET A 25 1.13 4.83 13.04
C MET A 25 -0.31 4.35 12.96
N GLU A 26 -0.67 3.56 11.94
CA GLU A 26 -1.97 2.87 11.86
C GLU A 26 -2.20 1.96 13.08
N ASN A 27 -1.24 1.10 13.40
CA ASN A 27 -1.33 0.20 14.55
C ASN A 27 -1.44 0.96 15.88
N LEU A 28 -0.69 2.04 16.05
CA LEU A 28 -0.75 2.88 17.25
C LEU A 28 -2.11 3.59 17.40
N ALA A 29 -2.69 4.10 16.31
CA ALA A 29 -4.01 4.72 16.35
C ALA A 29 -5.09 3.73 16.77
N PHE A 30 -5.05 2.53 16.21
CA PHE A 30 -5.97 1.46 16.59
C PHE A 30 -5.77 0.99 18.04
N ALA A 31 -4.53 0.85 18.51
CA ALA A 31 -4.25 0.50 19.90
C ALA A 31 -4.85 1.52 20.88
N ARG A 32 -4.74 2.82 20.56
CA ARG A 32 -5.35 3.89 21.37
C ARG A 32 -6.87 3.92 21.30
N LEU A 33 -7.46 3.62 20.15
CA LEU A 33 -8.90 3.45 20.00
C LEU A 33 -9.41 2.30 20.88
N MET A 34 -8.77 1.13 20.80
CA MET A 34 -9.14 -0.04 21.62
C MET A 34 -8.96 0.18 23.12
N ALA A 35 -7.97 0.97 23.52
CA ALA A 35 -7.75 1.32 24.92
C ALA A 35 -8.73 2.37 25.46
N GLY A 36 -9.67 2.87 24.64
CA GLY A 36 -10.60 3.94 25.01
C GLY A 36 -9.95 5.32 25.17
N ILE A 37 -8.69 5.47 24.75
CA ILE A 37 -7.96 6.75 24.80
C ILE A 37 -8.43 7.65 23.66
N PHE A 38 -8.67 7.08 22.49
CA PHE A 38 -9.22 7.76 21.32
C PHE A 38 -10.65 7.30 21.05
N ASP A 39 -11.48 8.23 20.59
CA ASP A 39 -12.67 7.94 19.79
C ASP A 39 -12.28 7.83 18.30
N GLU A 40 -13.22 7.42 17.43
CA GLU A 40 -12.96 7.23 16.00
C GLU A 40 -12.45 8.51 15.32
N ASP A 41 -13.01 9.67 15.66
CA ASP A 41 -12.66 10.96 15.06
C ASP A 41 -11.24 11.39 15.44
N LYS A 42 -10.87 11.25 16.71
CA LYS A 42 -9.50 11.52 17.19
C LYS A 42 -8.49 10.60 16.54
N ALA A 43 -8.82 9.32 16.39
CA ALA A 43 -7.92 8.37 15.75
C ALA A 43 -7.78 8.64 14.24
N LEU A 44 -8.86 9.02 13.54
CA LEU A 44 -8.80 9.51 12.15
C LEU A 44 -7.93 10.77 12.02
N PHE A 45 -8.14 11.73 12.90
CA PHE A 45 -7.39 12.97 12.92
C PHE A 45 -5.90 12.74 13.18
N PHE A 46 -5.58 11.89 14.17
CA PHE A 46 -4.22 11.46 14.46
C PHE A 46 -3.55 10.81 13.25
N LEU A 47 -4.23 9.88 12.58
CA LEU A 47 -3.71 9.23 11.37
C LEU A 47 -3.48 10.22 10.24
N LYS A 48 -4.40 11.15 10.02
CA LYS A 48 -4.25 12.18 9.00
C LYS A 48 -3.03 13.07 9.26
N GLN A 49 -2.81 13.49 10.51
CA GLN A 49 -1.63 14.27 10.88
C GLN A 49 -0.34 13.47 10.68
N LYS A 50 -0.28 12.24 11.21
CA LYS A 50 0.93 11.41 11.12
C LYS A 50 1.26 10.99 9.70
N LYS A 51 0.28 10.68 8.85
CA LYS A 51 0.51 10.42 7.43
C LYS A 51 1.15 11.62 6.74
N ARG A 52 0.67 12.84 7.01
CA ARG A 52 1.27 14.07 6.46
C ARG A 52 2.71 14.30 6.95
N GLU A 53 2.98 14.06 8.23
CA GLU A 53 4.35 14.14 8.77
C GLU A 53 5.30 13.15 8.08
N ILE A 54 4.86 11.90 7.91
CA ILE A 54 5.63 10.85 7.24
C ILE A 54 5.83 11.21 5.75
N GLU A 55 4.78 11.61 5.04
CA GLU A 55 4.88 12.05 3.64
C GLU A 55 5.89 13.20 3.48
N ASN A 56 5.88 14.18 4.39
CA ASN A 56 6.87 15.26 4.38
C ASN A 56 8.30 14.75 4.60
N LYS A 57 8.50 13.84 5.57
CA LYS A 57 9.80 13.21 5.86
C LYS A 57 10.37 12.49 4.63
N TYR A 58 9.54 11.75 3.92
CA TYR A 58 9.95 10.94 2.75
C TYR A 58 9.80 11.66 1.40
N SER A 59 9.33 12.91 1.37
CA SER A 59 9.03 13.67 0.15
C SER A 59 10.20 13.82 -0.83
N LYS A 60 11.44 13.77 -0.35
CA LYS A 60 12.65 13.85 -1.19
C LYS A 60 13.11 12.49 -1.73
N MET A 61 12.58 11.40 -1.17
CA MET A 61 12.97 10.02 -1.49
C MET A 61 11.91 9.32 -2.34
N LEU A 62 10.64 9.70 -2.18
CA LEU A 62 9.50 9.18 -2.92
C LEU A 62 9.14 10.12 -4.07
N TYR A 63 9.30 9.66 -5.30
CA TYR A 63 9.02 10.44 -6.49
C TYR A 63 7.57 10.20 -6.93
N GLU A 64 6.71 11.22 -6.89
CA GLU A 64 5.29 11.06 -7.27
C GLU A 64 5.08 10.56 -8.72
N GLU A 65 6.03 10.76 -9.63
CA GLU A 65 6.02 10.18 -10.98
C GLU A 65 6.13 8.64 -11.02
N ASP A 66 6.58 8.04 -9.91
CA ASP A 66 6.61 6.58 -9.71
C ASP A 66 5.31 6.03 -9.11
N LYS A 67 4.34 6.90 -8.81
CA LYS A 67 3.07 6.53 -8.19
C LYS A 67 1.95 6.46 -9.22
N TYR A 68 1.28 5.32 -9.26
CA TYR A 68 0.20 5.04 -10.20
C TYR A 68 -1.02 4.51 -9.47
N ILE A 69 -2.21 4.92 -9.92
CA ILE A 69 -3.48 4.36 -9.45
C ILE A 69 -4.15 3.65 -10.62
N PHE A 70 -4.45 2.36 -10.42
CA PHE A 70 -5.11 1.53 -11.41
C PHE A 70 -6.53 1.17 -10.94
N PRO A 71 -7.53 1.16 -11.83
CA PRO A 71 -8.88 0.77 -11.44
C PRO A 71 -9.05 -0.75 -11.33
N SER A 72 -8.06 -1.56 -11.75
CA SER A 72 -8.06 -3.01 -11.56
C SER A 72 -6.66 -3.61 -11.56
N LEU A 73 -6.48 -4.73 -10.85
CA LEU A 73 -5.23 -5.52 -10.88
C LEU A 73 -4.85 -5.98 -12.29
N GLY A 74 -5.83 -6.29 -13.14
CA GLY A 74 -5.58 -6.66 -14.53
C GLY A 74 -4.94 -5.52 -15.36
N LYS A 75 -5.35 -4.26 -15.13
CA LYS A 75 -4.72 -3.10 -15.78
C LYS A 75 -3.31 -2.85 -15.23
N MET A 76 -3.12 -2.99 -13.92
CA MET A 76 -1.79 -2.90 -13.28
C MET A 76 -0.83 -3.96 -13.85
N ARG A 77 -1.26 -5.21 -13.93
CA ARG A 77 -0.48 -6.32 -14.50
C ARG A 77 -0.02 -6.02 -15.92
N LYS A 78 -0.95 -5.66 -16.81
CA LYS A 78 -0.64 -5.32 -18.22
C LYS A 78 0.35 -4.16 -18.31
N PHE A 79 0.23 -3.17 -17.43
CA PHE A 79 1.15 -2.03 -17.37
C PHE A 79 2.56 -2.47 -16.95
N LEU A 80 2.70 -3.27 -15.89
CA LEU A 80 3.99 -3.73 -15.38
C LEU A 80 4.68 -4.66 -16.39
N GLU A 81 3.96 -5.62 -16.97
CA GLU A 81 4.50 -6.53 -17.99
C GLU A 81 5.01 -5.75 -19.21
N LYS A 82 4.23 -4.77 -19.70
CA LYS A 82 4.62 -3.91 -20.83
C LYS A 82 5.87 -3.07 -20.55
N ASN A 83 6.16 -2.77 -19.28
CA ASN A 83 7.29 -1.95 -18.86
C ASN A 83 8.51 -2.75 -18.39
N GLY A 84 8.50 -4.08 -18.60
CA GLY A 84 9.67 -4.94 -18.35
C GLY A 84 9.92 -5.24 -16.87
N PHE A 85 8.86 -5.27 -16.06
CA PHE A 85 8.91 -5.80 -14.71
C PHE A 85 8.86 -7.34 -14.73
N VAL A 86 9.36 -8.00 -13.68
CA VAL A 86 9.49 -9.45 -13.62
C VAL A 86 8.11 -10.14 -13.49
N THR A 87 7.68 -10.87 -14.52
CA THR A 87 6.35 -11.51 -14.58
C THR A 87 6.05 -12.43 -13.41
N GLY A 88 7.03 -13.20 -12.92
CA GLY A 88 6.85 -14.07 -11.75
C GLY A 88 6.39 -13.29 -10.52
N ARG A 89 7.10 -12.20 -10.19
CA ARG A 89 6.72 -11.29 -9.11
C ARG A 89 5.37 -10.62 -9.35
N ILE A 90 5.04 -10.25 -10.59
CA ILE A 90 3.72 -9.69 -10.94
C ILE A 90 2.59 -10.65 -10.59
N ASN A 91 2.73 -11.93 -10.93
CA ASN A 91 1.71 -12.93 -10.62
C ASN A 91 1.54 -13.14 -9.11
N GLU A 92 2.64 -13.17 -8.36
CA GLU A 92 2.63 -13.29 -6.90
C GLU A 92 1.91 -12.11 -6.25
N SER A 93 2.28 -10.87 -6.60
CA SER A 93 1.67 -9.67 -6.03
C SER A 93 0.20 -9.52 -6.42
N VAL A 94 -0.20 -9.87 -7.65
CA VAL A 94 -1.62 -9.86 -8.06
C VAL A 94 -2.43 -10.88 -7.27
N LYS A 95 -1.90 -12.09 -7.06
CA LYS A 95 -2.57 -13.11 -6.24
C LYS A 95 -2.71 -12.64 -4.80
N HIS A 96 -1.66 -12.00 -4.28
CA HIS A 96 -1.61 -11.44 -2.93
C HIS A 96 -2.65 -10.33 -2.72
N GLU A 97 -2.61 -9.28 -3.55
CA GLU A 97 -3.55 -8.17 -3.47
C GLU A 97 -4.99 -8.59 -3.78
N SER A 98 -5.20 -9.63 -4.60
CA SER A 98 -6.53 -10.19 -4.80
C SER A 98 -7.12 -10.80 -3.51
N ALA A 99 -6.28 -11.27 -2.57
CA ALA A 99 -6.75 -11.72 -1.27
C ALA A 99 -7.14 -10.55 -0.37
N HIS A 100 -6.28 -9.53 -0.24
CA HIS A 100 -6.62 -8.29 0.47
C HIS A 100 -7.90 -7.65 -0.06
N TYR A 101 -8.02 -7.54 -1.38
CA TYR A 101 -9.20 -6.97 -2.04
C TYR A 101 -10.49 -7.72 -1.69
N ARG A 102 -10.46 -9.05 -1.75
CA ARG A 102 -11.64 -9.88 -1.42
C ARG A 102 -12.02 -9.75 0.05
N GLU A 103 -11.04 -9.75 0.94
CA GLU A 103 -11.30 -9.59 2.38
C GLU A 103 -11.79 -8.17 2.71
N ALA A 104 -11.24 -7.14 2.07
CA ALA A 104 -11.73 -5.78 2.25
C ALA A 104 -13.18 -5.65 1.72
N LEU A 105 -13.51 -6.24 0.57
CA LEU A 105 -14.89 -6.25 0.08
C LEU A 105 -15.86 -6.97 1.04
N SER A 106 -15.48 -8.14 1.57
CA SER A 106 -16.34 -8.92 2.48
C SER A 106 -16.61 -8.18 3.79
N ASN A 107 -15.69 -7.30 4.20
CA ASN A 107 -15.83 -6.46 5.38
C ASN A 107 -16.44 -5.07 5.08
N GLY A 108 -17.03 -4.86 3.89
CA GLY A 108 -17.79 -3.66 3.56
C GLY A 108 -16.95 -2.43 3.22
N PHE A 109 -15.67 -2.59 2.91
CA PHE A 109 -14.80 -1.48 2.54
C PHE A 109 -15.12 -0.95 1.14
N ASN A 110 -15.09 0.38 0.99
CA ASN A 110 -15.22 1.03 -0.30
C ASN A 110 -13.85 1.09 -1.00
N ILE A 111 -13.63 0.30 -2.05
CA ILE A 111 -12.36 0.22 -2.78
C ILE A 111 -12.35 1.14 -3.99
N ARG A 112 -11.34 2.00 -4.12
CA ARG A 112 -11.19 2.94 -5.26
C ARG A 112 -10.30 2.42 -6.38
N GLY A 113 -9.51 1.39 -6.10
CA GLY A 113 -8.58 0.81 -7.05
C GLY A 113 -7.35 0.25 -6.35
N PHE A 114 -6.24 0.25 -7.07
CA PHE A 114 -4.98 -0.33 -6.67
C PHE A 114 -3.89 0.71 -6.84
N LEU A 115 -3.25 1.08 -5.74
CA LEU A 115 -2.09 1.93 -5.72
C LEU A 115 -0.87 1.08 -6.08
N CYS A 116 -0.02 1.58 -6.96
CA CYS A 116 1.21 0.95 -7.37
C CYS A 116 2.33 1.99 -7.33
N TRP A 117 3.32 1.75 -6.49
CA TRP A 117 4.57 2.50 -6.44
C TRP A 117 5.65 1.73 -7.17
N LEU A 118 6.23 2.35 -8.20
CA LEU A 118 7.38 1.82 -8.89
C LEU A 118 8.66 2.14 -8.10
N ALA A 119 9.65 1.27 -8.21
CA ALA A 119 10.85 1.33 -7.42
C ALA A 119 12.08 0.82 -8.19
N ILE A 120 13.26 1.19 -7.71
CA ILE A 120 14.52 0.58 -8.11
C ILE A 120 15.13 -0.18 -6.94
N ASP A 121 15.49 -1.44 -7.17
CA ASP A 121 16.18 -2.32 -6.22
C ASP A 121 17.44 -2.87 -6.90
N ASN A 122 18.63 -2.51 -6.40
CA ASN A 122 19.92 -2.96 -6.94
C ASN A 122 20.04 -2.82 -8.47
N GLY A 123 19.59 -1.68 -9.01
CA GLY A 123 19.60 -1.40 -10.46
C GLY A 123 18.49 -2.08 -11.27
N LYS A 124 17.62 -2.88 -10.63
CA LYS A 124 16.49 -3.56 -11.26
C LYS A 124 15.17 -2.86 -10.95
N LYS A 125 14.20 -2.99 -11.87
CA LYS A 125 12.85 -2.46 -11.66
C LYS A 125 12.09 -3.33 -10.68
N ASP A 126 11.49 -2.70 -9.69
CA ASP A 126 10.66 -3.34 -8.68
C ASP A 126 9.45 -2.47 -8.36
N TYR A 127 8.50 -2.97 -7.57
CA TYR A 127 7.31 -2.21 -7.25
C TYR A 127 6.63 -2.72 -5.98
N ILE A 128 5.81 -1.86 -5.40
CA ILE A 128 4.86 -2.17 -4.34
C ILE A 128 3.47 -1.90 -4.88
N CYS A 129 2.54 -2.84 -4.68
CA CYS A 129 1.13 -2.60 -4.94
C CYS A 129 0.32 -2.81 -3.66
N SER A 130 -0.72 -2.00 -3.49
CA SER A 130 -1.64 -2.08 -2.37
C SER A 130 -3.07 -1.74 -2.80
N THR A 131 -4.03 -2.42 -2.18
CA THR A 131 -5.45 -2.13 -2.34
C THR A 131 -5.79 -0.76 -1.75
N GLN A 132 -6.34 0.15 -2.56
CA GLN A 132 -6.65 1.50 -2.13
C GLN A 132 -8.09 1.62 -1.63
N ILE A 133 -8.23 1.81 -0.33
CA ILE A 133 -9.50 1.97 0.37
C ILE A 133 -9.89 3.45 0.44
N ALA A 134 -11.13 3.79 0.10
CA ALA A 134 -11.73 5.08 0.39
C ALA A 134 -12.03 5.18 1.90
N ALA A 135 -11.16 5.83 2.65
CA ALA A 135 -11.43 6.12 4.05
C ALA A 135 -12.36 7.33 4.18
N TYR A 136 -13.68 7.09 4.17
CA TYR A 136 -14.68 8.08 4.61
C TYR A 136 -15.04 7.93 6.10
N LYS A 137 -14.75 6.75 6.67
CA LYS A 137 -14.87 6.39 8.09
C LYS A 137 -13.76 5.41 8.45
N MET A 138 -13.36 5.35 9.72
CA MET A 138 -12.46 4.27 10.12
C MET A 138 -13.20 2.94 10.07
N PRO A 139 -12.61 1.90 9.46
CA PRO A 139 -13.18 0.57 9.57
C PRO A 139 -13.16 0.10 11.03
N ALA A 140 -14.10 -0.76 11.39
CA ALA A 140 -14.02 -1.51 12.64
C ALA A 140 -12.65 -2.21 12.72
N TYR A 141 -11.99 -2.15 13.88
CA TYR A 141 -10.63 -2.66 14.04
C TYR A 141 -10.50 -4.12 13.61
N ASP A 142 -11.49 -4.97 13.94
CA ASP A 142 -11.50 -6.37 13.57
C ASP A 142 -11.57 -6.58 12.05
N ALA A 143 -12.34 -5.74 11.35
CA ALA A 143 -12.41 -5.75 9.89
C ALA A 143 -11.09 -5.33 9.25
N TYR A 144 -10.44 -4.29 9.80
CA TYR A 144 -9.10 -3.86 9.37
C TYR A 144 -8.02 -4.92 9.62
N LYS A 145 -8.07 -5.59 10.78
CA LYS A 145 -7.14 -6.65 11.15
C LYS A 145 -7.29 -7.86 10.22
N LYS A 146 -8.53 -8.28 9.93
CA LYS A 146 -8.80 -9.36 8.97
C LYS A 146 -8.28 -9.02 7.58
N ALA A 147 -8.61 -7.83 7.07
CA ALA A 147 -8.16 -7.39 5.76
C ALA A 147 -6.63 -7.25 5.66
N SER A 148 -5.95 -6.77 6.72
CA SER A 148 -4.50 -6.64 6.77
C SER A 148 -3.78 -8.00 6.86
N ASN A 149 -4.39 -9.00 7.47
CA ASN A 149 -3.79 -10.33 7.66
C ASN A 149 -4.14 -11.33 6.54
N ALA A 150 -4.84 -10.89 5.50
CA ALA A 150 -5.19 -11.71 4.35
C ALA A 150 -4.26 -11.35 3.18
N PRO A 151 -3.49 -12.27 2.58
CA PRO A 151 -3.50 -13.72 2.71
C PRO A 151 -2.59 -14.27 3.82
N LYS A 152 -2.85 -15.52 4.24
CA LYS A 152 -2.02 -16.27 5.20
C LYS A 152 -0.52 -16.32 4.84
N ASN A 153 -0.18 -16.11 3.57
CA ASN A 153 1.20 -15.92 3.10
C ASN A 153 1.48 -14.42 2.99
N LEU A 154 1.91 -13.81 4.10
CA LEU A 154 2.35 -12.42 4.19
C LEU A 154 3.28 -12.05 3.01
N SER A 155 3.00 -10.95 2.31
CA SER A 155 3.95 -10.35 1.34
C SER A 155 5.20 -9.88 2.06
N ILE A 156 6.22 -9.47 1.30
CA ILE A 156 7.38 -8.78 1.89
C ILE A 156 6.95 -7.62 2.79
N ILE A 157 5.91 -6.88 2.40
CA ILE A 157 5.41 -5.74 3.17
C ILE A 157 4.70 -6.21 4.45
N ASP A 158 3.90 -7.27 4.37
CA ASP A 158 3.19 -7.77 5.56
C ASP A 158 4.14 -8.49 6.52
N ARG A 159 5.18 -9.19 6.02
CA ARG A 159 6.23 -9.81 6.85
C ARG A 159 7.08 -8.77 7.59
N MET A 160 7.24 -7.61 6.98
CA MET A 160 8.02 -6.50 7.52
C MET A 160 7.23 -5.59 8.46
N ALA A 161 5.91 -5.83 8.59
CA ALA A 161 4.96 -5.07 9.38
C ALA A 161 4.46 -5.80 10.64
N VAL A 162 4.97 -7.02 10.91
CA VAL A 162 4.80 -7.76 12.18
C VAL A 162 5.89 -7.34 13.16
#